data_AF-A0A7T5R0B0-F1
#
_entry.id   AF-A0A7T5R0B0-F1
#
_cell.length_a   1.000
_cell.length_b   1.000
_cell.length_c   1.000
_cell.angle_alpha   90.00
_cell.angle_beta   90.00
_cell.angle_gamma   90.00
#
_symmetry.space_group_name_H-M   'P 1'
#
loop_
_entity.id
_entity.type
_entity.pdbx_description
1 polymer ?
#
loop_
_entity_poly.entity_id
_entity_poly.type
_entity_poly.pdbx_seq_one_letter_code
_entity_poly.pdbx_strand_id
1 'polypeptide(L)'
;MNQKTIWALTLGLAVMMVAGAVILAQKRVAPPQTVAPVAAVSKPAPAVEASAVVLAPAPAASVTAAAALGAADAPGGVLIDEIKVDLSRVAGTLKMISPDIPASQNDELPRYPLELTCYRNNASPSLSWQGAPEGTAAFVLVLERRAATEKALWSWIMLDVPGGARGMRGNISAESLGLEQGILARNAFDNAAYAGPCEPKGSYLYVLRLFALDQALGLPGTATTTEIVAAMEGHIVDAAEIRAQHYLQK
;
A
#
# COMPACT_ATOMS: atom_id res chain seq x y z
N MET A 1 43.51 73.41 -24.59
CA MET A 1 42.08 73.05 -24.55
C MET A 1 41.82 71.98 -25.60
N ASN A 2 41.79 70.69 -25.22
CA ASN A 2 41.05 69.66 -25.94
C ASN A 2 40.98 68.32 -25.14
N GLN A 3 39.76 67.90 -24.84
CA GLN A 3 39.16 66.70 -24.22
C GLN A 3 39.94 65.59 -23.46
N LYS A 4 41.25 65.69 -23.17
CA LYS A 4 42.03 64.67 -22.44
C LYS A 4 42.19 64.90 -20.93
N THR A 5 41.44 65.81 -20.29
CA THR A 5 41.82 66.28 -18.94
C THR A 5 40.70 66.51 -17.92
N ILE A 6 39.52 65.96 -18.13
CA ILE A 6 38.42 65.98 -17.14
C ILE A 6 37.68 64.68 -17.44
N TRP A 7 38.02 63.52 -16.90
CA TRP A 7 37.61 63.02 -15.59
C TRP A 7 38.56 61.89 -15.17
N ALA A 8 39.76 62.25 -14.71
CA ALA A 8 40.48 61.48 -13.72
C ALA A 8 40.33 62.23 -12.41
N LEU A 9 40.17 61.49 -11.30
CA LEU A 9 40.06 61.95 -9.91
C LEU A 9 38.62 62.12 -9.39
N THR A 10 37.97 61.00 -9.09
CA THR A 10 37.53 60.75 -7.71
C THR A 10 37.57 59.25 -7.44
N LEU A 11 38.59 58.87 -6.67
CA LEU A 11 38.57 57.90 -5.55
C LEU A 11 38.09 56.47 -5.85
N GLY A 12 38.85 55.41 -5.57
CA GLY A 12 39.88 55.27 -4.54
C GLY A 12 39.38 54.27 -3.48
N LEU A 13 40.20 53.24 -3.23
CA LEU A 13 40.08 52.19 -2.21
C LEU A 13 38.97 51.14 -2.49
N ALA A 14 39.19 49.84 -2.50
CA ALA A 14 40.25 49.06 -1.85
C ALA A 14 40.53 47.75 -2.61
N VAL A 15 41.75 47.62 -3.12
CA VAL A 15 42.47 46.36 -3.24
C VAL A 15 43.74 46.56 -2.43
N MET A 16 43.86 45.91 -1.28
CA MET A 16 45.11 45.35 -0.71
C MET A 16 44.93 44.98 0.78
N MET A 17 45.64 43.89 1.16
CA MET A 17 45.82 43.28 2.49
C MET A 17 44.67 42.33 2.89
N VAL A 18 44.85 41.04 3.18
CA VAL A 18 45.89 40.31 3.98
C VAL A 18 45.84 38.83 3.52
N ALA A 19 46.89 38.22 2.92
CA ALA A 19 47.98 37.42 3.52
C ALA A 19 47.58 36.18 4.39
N GLY A 20 48.02 34.99 3.95
CA GLY A 20 48.12 33.73 4.75
C GLY A 20 46.86 32.85 4.71
N ALA A 21 46.90 31.52 4.54
CA ALA A 21 47.98 30.56 4.65
C ALA A 21 47.67 29.31 3.79
N VAL A 22 48.70 28.83 3.11
CA VAL A 22 48.81 27.47 2.56
C VAL A 22 49.25 26.56 3.69
N ILE A 23 48.47 25.51 4.01
CA ILE A 23 48.92 24.40 4.86
C ILE A 23 48.57 23.08 4.19
N LEU A 24 49.62 22.30 3.93
CA LEU A 24 49.62 20.92 3.46
C LEU A 24 48.83 19.99 4.41
N ALA A 25 48.03 19.09 3.83
CA ALA A 25 47.68 17.82 4.48
C ALA A 25 47.47 16.71 3.44
N GLN A 26 48.57 16.11 3.00
CA GLN A 26 48.63 14.79 2.35
C GLN A 26 48.96 13.75 3.42
N LYS A 27 48.06 12.77 3.70
CA LYS A 27 48.31 11.44 4.34
C LYS A 27 46.98 10.86 4.86
N ARG A 28 46.59 9.57 4.77
CA ARG A 28 47.19 8.30 4.34
C ARG A 28 46.07 7.39 3.80
N VAL A 29 46.35 6.68 2.72
CA VAL A 29 45.63 5.47 2.31
C VAL A 29 46.06 4.34 3.25
N ALA A 30 45.09 3.59 3.79
CA ALA A 30 45.35 2.42 4.64
C ALA A 30 45.75 1.19 3.79
N PRO A 31 46.72 0.36 4.22
CA PRO A 31 47.16 -0.81 3.48
C PRO A 31 46.18 -2.00 3.60
N PRO A 32 46.16 -2.92 2.62
CA PRO A 32 45.30 -4.09 2.61
C PRO A 32 45.73 -5.11 3.68
N GLN A 33 44.77 -5.67 4.39
CA GLN A 33 45.03 -6.74 5.36
C GLN A 33 45.26 -8.07 4.63
N THR A 34 46.45 -8.63 4.86
CA THR A 34 46.90 -9.97 4.49
C THR A 34 46.10 -11.05 5.21
N VAL A 35 45.47 -11.95 4.47
CA VAL A 35 44.91 -13.21 5.01
C VAL A 35 45.97 -14.29 4.90
N ALA A 36 46.38 -14.87 6.04
CA ALA A 36 47.29 -16.02 6.09
C ALA A 36 46.52 -17.35 5.95
N PRO A 37 47.13 -18.42 5.40
CA PRO A 37 46.47 -19.70 5.18
C PRO A 37 46.68 -20.65 6.37
N VAL A 38 45.70 -21.50 6.67
CA VAL A 38 45.91 -22.70 7.48
C VAL A 38 45.35 -23.92 6.74
N ALA A 39 46.20 -24.93 6.68
CA ALA A 39 46.10 -26.14 5.87
C ALA A 39 45.23 -27.24 6.49
N ALA A 40 44.93 -28.22 5.63
CA ALA A 40 44.20 -29.49 5.82
C ALA A 40 44.74 -30.38 6.98
N VAL A 41 44.04 -31.39 7.51
CA VAL A 41 43.77 -32.74 6.92
C VAL A 41 42.94 -33.59 7.91
N SER A 42 41.95 -34.39 7.46
CA SER A 42 41.81 -35.86 7.77
C SER A 42 40.49 -36.54 7.28
N LYS A 43 40.52 -37.21 6.10
CA LYS A 43 40.21 -38.65 5.71
C LYS A 43 38.93 -39.42 6.28
N PRO A 44 38.29 -40.47 5.63
CA PRO A 44 36.96 -40.36 4.99
C PRO A 44 35.90 -41.49 5.28
N ALA A 45 34.75 -41.41 4.56
CA ALA A 45 33.81 -42.47 4.08
C ALA A 45 32.81 -43.16 5.07
N PRO A 46 31.66 -43.72 4.62
CA PRO A 46 31.23 -43.97 3.23
C PRO A 46 29.80 -43.46 2.84
N ALA A 47 29.50 -43.71 1.57
CA ALA A 47 28.38 -43.29 0.74
C ALA A 47 26.99 -43.80 1.14
N VAL A 48 25.96 -43.01 0.79
CA VAL A 48 24.68 -43.52 0.26
C VAL A 48 24.21 -42.58 -0.86
N GLU A 49 23.76 -43.21 -1.93
CA GLU A 49 23.33 -42.69 -3.22
C GLU A 49 22.15 -41.70 -3.15
N ALA A 50 22.13 -40.71 -4.06
CA ALA A 50 20.89 -40.31 -4.73
C ALA A 50 21.22 -39.55 -6.04
N SER A 51 20.61 -40.07 -7.10
CA SER A 51 20.69 -39.70 -8.50
C SER A 51 20.75 -38.21 -8.86
N ALA A 52 21.58 -37.94 -9.87
CA ALA A 52 21.50 -36.74 -10.69
C ALA A 52 20.31 -36.82 -11.66
N VAL A 53 19.59 -35.71 -11.83
CA VAL A 53 18.93 -35.37 -13.09
C VAL A 53 19.28 -33.93 -13.40
N VAL A 54 19.84 -33.75 -14.61
CA VAL A 54 20.29 -32.49 -15.19
C VAL A 54 19.37 -32.14 -16.36
N LEU A 55 19.25 -30.82 -16.59
CA LEU A 55 18.88 -30.08 -17.82
C LEU A 55 17.43 -29.58 -17.99
N ALA A 56 17.26 -28.27 -17.68
CA ALA A 56 16.76 -27.12 -18.48
C ALA A 56 15.85 -27.31 -19.73
N PRO A 57 15.25 -26.25 -20.32
CA PRO A 57 14.93 -24.89 -19.85
C PRO A 57 13.43 -24.52 -20.02
N ALA A 58 13.05 -23.33 -19.53
CA ALA A 58 11.76 -22.69 -19.76
C ALA A 58 11.47 -22.39 -21.24
N PRO A 59 10.18 -22.34 -21.63
CA PRO A 59 9.74 -21.47 -22.72
C PRO A 59 8.90 -20.30 -22.20
N ALA A 60 9.20 -19.11 -22.73
CA ALA A 60 8.32 -17.96 -22.71
C ALA A 60 7.10 -18.22 -23.60
N ALA A 61 5.90 -17.84 -23.13
CA ALA A 61 4.73 -17.70 -23.99
C ALA A 61 3.79 -16.61 -23.42
N SER A 62 3.89 -15.44 -24.04
CA SER A 62 2.80 -14.58 -24.53
C SER A 62 1.57 -14.38 -23.65
N VAL A 63 1.46 -13.15 -23.12
CA VAL A 63 0.23 -12.53 -22.66
C VAL A 63 -0.71 -12.32 -23.86
N THR A 64 -1.87 -12.96 -23.86
CA THR A 64 -3.03 -12.52 -24.64
C THR A 64 -4.15 -12.15 -23.69
N ALA A 65 -4.50 -10.87 -23.72
CA ALA A 65 -5.66 -10.30 -23.06
C ALA A 65 -6.97 -10.72 -23.75
N ALA A 66 -8.04 -10.54 -22.98
CA ALA A 66 -9.47 -10.48 -23.34
C ALA A 66 -10.22 -11.81 -23.49
N ALA A 67 -11.03 -12.13 -22.47
CA ALA A 67 -12.35 -12.74 -22.65
C ALA A 67 -13.26 -12.48 -21.44
N ALA A 68 -14.32 -11.71 -21.71
CA ALA A 68 -15.66 -11.72 -21.10
C ALA A 68 -15.85 -12.24 -19.65
N LEU A 69 -16.18 -11.31 -18.74
CA LEU A 69 -16.94 -11.63 -17.53
C LEU A 69 -18.39 -11.93 -17.93
N GLY A 70 -18.65 -13.21 -18.23
CA GLY A 70 -19.99 -13.78 -18.26
C GLY A 70 -20.45 -14.06 -16.83
N ALA A 71 -21.67 -13.65 -16.50
CA ALA A 71 -22.34 -14.04 -15.28
C ALA A 71 -22.51 -15.57 -15.26
N ALA A 72 -21.78 -16.23 -14.37
CA ALA A 72 -22.01 -17.61 -13.99
C ALA A 72 -21.55 -17.80 -12.54
N ASP A 73 -22.40 -18.43 -11.75
CA ASP A 73 -22.23 -18.79 -10.34
C ASP A 73 -20.78 -19.10 -9.93
N ALA A 74 -20.22 -18.26 -9.05
CA ALA A 74 -18.98 -18.55 -8.35
C ALA A 74 -19.31 -19.33 -7.06
N PRO A 75 -18.80 -20.57 -6.90
CA PRO A 75 -18.96 -21.32 -5.65
C PRO A 75 -17.93 -20.81 -4.63
N GLY A 76 -18.39 -20.28 -3.49
CA GLY A 76 -17.54 -20.12 -2.29
C GLY A 76 -17.46 -18.72 -1.64
N GLY A 77 -18.13 -17.70 -2.15
CA GLY A 77 -18.22 -16.40 -1.47
C GLY A 77 -19.32 -16.42 -0.40
N VAL A 78 -18.95 -16.48 0.89
CA VAL A 78 -19.95 -16.39 1.97
C VAL A 78 -20.63 -15.03 1.93
N LEU A 79 -21.94 -15.10 1.73
CA LEU A 79 -22.90 -14.02 1.73
C LEU A 79 -23.06 -13.49 3.16
N ILE A 80 -22.64 -12.26 3.41
CA ILE A 80 -22.78 -11.58 4.71
C ILE A 80 -24.09 -10.77 4.70
N ASP A 81 -25.11 -11.25 5.42
CA ASP A 81 -26.44 -10.63 5.46
C ASP A 81 -26.44 -9.25 6.15
N GLU A 82 -25.49 -9.01 7.04
CA GLU A 82 -25.15 -7.69 7.58
C GLU A 82 -23.86 -7.88 8.37
N ILE A 83 -22.76 -7.22 8.04
CA ILE A 83 -21.60 -7.26 8.94
C ILE A 83 -21.94 -6.38 10.12
N LYS A 84 -22.48 -7.01 11.15
CA LYS A 84 -22.62 -6.42 12.48
C LYS A 84 -21.26 -6.45 13.14
N VAL A 85 -20.43 -5.49 12.76
CA VAL A 85 -19.24 -5.17 13.53
C VAL A 85 -19.72 -4.54 14.84
N ASP A 86 -19.36 -5.12 15.99
CA ASP A 86 -19.59 -4.47 17.27
C ASP A 86 -18.67 -3.25 17.40
N LEU A 87 -19.27 -2.07 17.30
CA LEU A 87 -18.58 -0.78 17.42
C LEU A 87 -18.74 -0.16 18.81
N SER A 88 -19.25 -0.91 19.80
CA SER A 88 -19.48 -0.40 21.16
C SER A 88 -18.21 0.12 21.86
N ARG A 89 -17.03 -0.33 21.42
CA ARG A 89 -15.71 0.06 21.95
C ARG A 89 -15.00 1.12 21.12
N VAL A 90 -15.63 1.66 20.08
CA VAL A 90 -15.01 2.64 19.17
C VAL A 90 -14.74 3.95 19.90
N ALA A 91 -13.46 4.31 20.02
CA ALA A 91 -13.04 5.58 20.60
C ALA A 91 -13.50 6.79 19.78
N GLY A 92 -13.69 6.64 18.46
CA GLY A 92 -14.19 7.67 17.56
C GLY A 92 -13.15 8.74 17.22
N THR A 93 -11.88 8.46 17.44
CA THR A 93 -10.77 9.40 17.21
C THR A 93 -10.10 9.17 15.85
N LEU A 94 -10.21 7.96 15.31
CA LEU A 94 -9.64 7.57 14.03
C LEU A 94 -10.32 8.33 12.89
N LYS A 95 -9.49 8.92 12.03
CA LYS A 95 -9.93 9.60 10.81
C LYS A 95 -9.14 9.05 9.64
N MET A 96 -9.85 8.74 8.56
CA MET A 96 -9.28 8.32 7.29
C MET A 96 -9.59 9.36 6.22
N ILE A 97 -8.59 9.65 5.39
CA ILE A 97 -8.61 10.67 4.34
C ILE A 97 -8.02 10.03 3.08
N SER A 98 -8.61 10.35 1.92
CA SER A 98 -8.06 10.03 0.62
C SER A 98 -8.01 11.30 -0.23
N PRO A 99 -6.88 11.65 -0.86
CA PRO A 99 -6.85 12.71 -1.87
C PRO A 99 -7.56 12.30 -3.16
N ASP A 100 -7.72 10.99 -3.39
CA ASP A 100 -8.29 10.45 -4.63
C ASP A 100 -9.81 10.40 -4.56
N ILE A 101 -10.41 10.29 -3.37
CA ILE A 101 -11.86 10.27 -3.15
C ILE A 101 -12.31 11.58 -2.50
N PRO A 102 -13.13 12.41 -3.16
CA PRO A 102 -13.64 13.65 -2.58
C PRO A 102 -14.36 13.42 -1.25
N ALA A 103 -14.41 14.43 -0.39
CA ALA A 103 -15.24 14.40 0.81
C ALA A 103 -16.72 14.65 0.47
N SER A 104 -17.61 14.19 1.35
CA SER A 104 -19.04 14.58 1.33
C SER A 104 -19.19 16.10 1.45
N GLN A 105 -20.17 16.66 0.73
CA GLN A 105 -20.52 18.08 0.79
C GLN A 105 -22.02 18.22 1.06
N ASN A 106 -22.38 19.02 2.07
CA ASN A 106 -23.79 19.26 2.44
C ASN A 106 -24.61 17.96 2.62
N ASP A 107 -24.02 16.97 3.29
CA ASP A 107 -24.58 15.62 3.50
C ASP A 107 -24.80 14.79 2.22
N GLU A 108 -24.38 15.29 1.05
CA GLU A 108 -24.41 14.57 -0.21
C GLU A 108 -23.12 13.76 -0.40
N LEU A 109 -23.30 12.46 -0.68
CA LEU A 109 -22.18 11.58 -0.97
C LEU A 109 -21.57 11.89 -2.34
N PRO A 110 -20.24 11.97 -2.44
CA PRO A 110 -19.56 12.24 -3.68
C PRO A 110 -19.68 11.05 -4.64
N ARG A 111 -19.49 11.32 -5.93
CA ARG A 111 -19.34 10.25 -6.92
C ARG A 111 -18.01 9.53 -6.75
N TYR A 112 -18.01 8.21 -6.88
CA TYR A 112 -16.79 7.41 -6.90
C TYR A 112 -15.93 7.81 -8.11
N PRO A 113 -14.66 8.21 -7.93
CA PRO A 113 -13.80 8.68 -9.00
C PRO A 113 -13.60 7.62 -10.09
N LEU A 114 -13.72 8.02 -11.36
CA LEU A 114 -13.62 7.08 -12.48
C LEU A 114 -12.27 6.36 -12.57
N GLU A 115 -11.17 7.02 -12.21
CA GLU A 115 -9.82 6.42 -12.22
C GLU A 115 -9.69 5.19 -11.31
N LEU A 116 -10.50 5.15 -10.25
CA LEU A 116 -10.54 4.05 -9.29
C LEU A 116 -11.55 2.95 -9.71
N THR A 117 -12.22 3.07 -10.86
CA THR A 117 -13.21 2.09 -11.34
C THR A 117 -12.62 1.16 -12.41
N CYS A 118 -13.29 0.04 -12.68
CA CYS A 118 -12.91 -0.87 -13.77
C CYS A 118 -13.02 -0.22 -15.17
N TYR A 119 -13.70 0.92 -15.28
CA TYR A 119 -13.84 1.68 -16.52
C TYR A 119 -12.61 2.52 -16.87
N ARG A 120 -11.63 2.62 -15.96
CA ARG A 120 -10.34 3.29 -16.16
C ARG A 120 -9.22 2.42 -15.59
N ASN A 121 -8.45 2.94 -14.65
CA ASN A 121 -7.21 2.33 -14.20
C ASN A 121 -7.45 1.19 -13.21
N ASN A 122 -8.62 1.13 -12.59
CA ASN A 122 -8.93 0.20 -11.50
C ASN A 122 -7.84 0.19 -10.42
N ALA A 123 -7.30 1.38 -10.12
CA ALA A 123 -6.24 1.55 -9.14
C ALA A 123 -6.85 1.78 -7.76
N SER A 124 -6.27 1.19 -6.72
CA SER A 124 -6.68 1.47 -5.34
C SER A 124 -6.37 2.93 -4.97
N PRO A 125 -7.19 3.59 -4.14
CA PRO A 125 -6.93 4.95 -3.69
C PRO A 125 -5.70 5.02 -2.78
N SER A 126 -5.04 6.16 -2.77
CA SER A 126 -4.12 6.58 -1.73
C SER A 126 -4.91 6.94 -0.48
N LEU A 127 -4.38 6.55 0.68
CA LEU A 127 -5.03 6.70 1.97
C LEU A 127 -4.04 7.26 2.98
N SER A 128 -4.54 8.11 3.86
CA SER A 128 -3.86 8.54 5.07
C SER A 128 -4.83 8.49 6.23
N TRP A 129 -4.33 8.14 7.41
CA TRP A 129 -5.15 8.11 8.61
C TRP A 129 -4.38 8.60 9.82
N GLN A 130 -5.14 9.13 10.78
CA GLN A 130 -4.65 9.74 11.99
C GLN A 130 -5.63 9.52 13.13
N GLY A 131 -5.16 9.69 14.38
CA GLY A 131 -6.02 9.56 15.56
C GLY A 131 -6.35 8.11 15.91
N ALA A 132 -5.56 7.13 15.46
CA ALA A 132 -5.67 5.77 15.97
C ALA A 132 -5.41 5.75 17.50
N PRO A 133 -6.23 5.06 18.31
CA PRO A 133 -6.00 4.96 19.74
C PRO A 133 -4.65 4.34 20.08
N GLU A 134 -4.13 4.70 21.26
CA GLU A 134 -2.98 4.01 21.84
C GLU A 134 -3.31 2.52 22.03
N GLY A 135 -2.32 1.65 21.78
CA GLY A 135 -2.53 0.20 21.82
C GLY A 135 -3.10 -0.40 20.52
N THR A 136 -3.35 0.40 19.48
CA THR A 136 -3.64 -0.15 18.14
C THR A 136 -2.45 -0.98 17.66
N ALA A 137 -2.64 -2.29 17.54
CA ALA A 137 -1.61 -3.23 17.11
C ALA A 137 -1.64 -3.45 15.60
N ALA A 138 -2.83 -3.46 15.01
CA ALA A 138 -3.04 -3.71 13.58
C ALA A 138 -4.25 -2.95 13.06
N PHE A 139 -4.31 -2.77 11.74
CA PHE A 139 -5.48 -2.32 11.03
C PHE A 139 -5.96 -3.35 10.02
N VAL A 140 -7.28 -3.36 9.81
CA VAL A 140 -7.94 -4.04 8.70
C VAL A 140 -8.60 -2.99 7.82
N LEU A 141 -8.28 -3.00 6.52
CA LEU A 141 -8.87 -2.11 5.52
C LEU A 141 -9.78 -2.91 4.60
N VAL A 142 -10.98 -2.40 4.37
CA VAL A 142 -12.00 -3.04 3.54
C VAL A 142 -12.66 -2.04 2.61
N LEU A 143 -12.82 -2.38 1.33
CA LEU A 143 -13.81 -1.74 0.46
C LEU A 143 -15.06 -2.59 0.41
N GLU A 144 -16.17 -2.06 0.93
CA GLU A 144 -17.48 -2.71 0.90
C GLU A 144 -18.39 -2.04 -0.12
N ARG A 145 -19.00 -2.86 -0.99
CA ARG A 145 -20.06 -2.46 -1.89
C ARG A 145 -21.41 -2.80 -1.28
N ARG A 146 -22.34 -1.85 -1.29
CA ARG A 146 -23.75 -2.00 -0.87
C ARG A 146 -24.69 -1.61 -2.01
N ALA A 147 -25.78 -2.35 -2.12
CA ALA A 147 -26.91 -2.00 -2.98
C ALA A 147 -28.21 -2.12 -2.19
N ALA A 148 -29.28 -1.50 -2.68
CA ALA A 148 -30.59 -1.55 -2.02
C ALA A 148 -31.20 -2.97 -2.01
N THR A 149 -30.90 -3.78 -3.03
CA THR A 149 -31.52 -5.10 -3.26
C THR A 149 -30.51 -6.24 -3.31
N GLU A 150 -29.23 -5.96 -3.09
CA GLU A 150 -28.16 -6.97 -3.13
C GLU A 150 -27.46 -7.01 -1.78
N LYS A 151 -26.92 -8.19 -1.44
CA LYS A 151 -26.10 -8.35 -0.24
C LYS A 151 -24.81 -7.56 -0.36
N ALA A 152 -24.28 -7.11 0.78
CA ALA A 152 -23.01 -6.42 0.82
C ALA A 152 -21.86 -7.35 0.40
N LEU A 153 -20.87 -6.82 -0.31
CA LEU A 153 -19.69 -7.56 -0.74
C LEU A 153 -18.42 -6.78 -0.41
N TRP A 154 -17.38 -7.48 0.03
CA TRP A 154 -16.05 -6.90 0.19
C TRP A 154 -15.26 -7.08 -1.12
N SER A 155 -14.90 -5.98 -1.76
CA SER A 155 -14.20 -5.96 -3.06
C SER A 155 -12.71 -5.63 -2.94
N TRP A 156 -12.23 -5.28 -1.75
CA TRP A 156 -10.81 -5.14 -1.44
C TRP A 156 -10.61 -5.34 0.06
N ILE A 157 -9.59 -6.11 0.44
CA ILE A 157 -9.29 -6.43 1.85
C ILE A 157 -7.78 -6.41 2.06
N MET A 158 -7.35 -5.68 3.09
CA MET A 158 -5.99 -5.74 3.65
C MET A 158 -6.08 -6.10 5.12
N LEU A 159 -5.37 -7.16 5.52
CA LEU A 159 -5.27 -7.61 6.91
C LEU A 159 -3.95 -7.13 7.51
N ASP A 160 -3.90 -7.02 8.84
CA ASP A 160 -2.68 -6.85 9.62
C ASP A 160 -1.73 -5.75 9.13
N VAL A 161 -2.31 -4.64 8.66
CA VAL A 161 -1.56 -3.40 8.41
C VAL A 161 -1.01 -2.94 9.77
N PRO A 162 0.31 -2.70 9.95
CA PRO A 162 0.88 -2.38 11.26
C PRO A 162 0.20 -1.19 11.96
N GLY A 163 -0.03 -1.26 13.27
CA GLY A 163 -0.67 -0.19 14.04
C GLY A 163 0.08 1.16 14.04
N GLY A 164 1.38 1.13 13.73
CA GLY A 164 2.21 2.32 13.51
C GLY A 164 2.00 3.00 12.15
N ALA A 165 1.36 2.32 11.19
CA ALA A 165 1.09 2.87 9.87
C ALA A 165 0.18 4.09 9.94
N ARG A 166 0.37 5.02 8.99
CA ARG A 166 -0.37 6.29 8.91
C ARG A 166 -1.02 6.50 7.55
N GLY A 167 -0.96 5.51 6.69
CA GLY A 167 -1.45 5.61 5.33
C GLY A 167 -1.02 4.43 4.48
N MET A 168 -1.59 4.38 3.28
CA MET A 168 -1.30 3.40 2.25
C MET A 168 -1.23 4.15 0.93
N ARG A 169 -0.19 3.91 0.14
CA ARG A 169 -0.12 4.49 -1.21
C ARG A 169 -1.23 3.93 -2.10
N GLY A 170 -1.62 4.67 -3.12
CA GLY A 170 -2.52 4.17 -4.15
C GLY A 170 -1.86 3.10 -5.04
N ASN A 171 -2.68 2.48 -5.88
CA ASN A 171 -2.28 1.47 -6.85
C ASN A 171 -1.52 0.28 -6.24
N ILE A 172 -2.08 -0.29 -5.16
CA ILE A 172 -1.54 -1.46 -4.48
C ILE A 172 -1.79 -2.72 -5.29
N SER A 173 -0.71 -3.44 -5.59
CA SER A 173 -0.69 -4.81 -6.09
C SER A 173 0.14 -5.72 -5.18
N ALA A 174 -0.02 -7.04 -5.33
CA ALA A 174 0.80 -8.04 -4.64
C ALA A 174 2.31 -7.85 -4.88
N GLU A 175 2.70 -7.49 -6.10
CA GLU A 175 4.10 -7.20 -6.45
C GLU A 175 4.62 -5.92 -5.78
N SER A 176 3.75 -4.90 -5.69
CA SER A 176 4.14 -3.61 -5.14
C SER A 176 4.27 -3.63 -3.62
N LEU A 177 3.66 -4.59 -2.91
CA LEU A 177 3.49 -4.58 -1.46
C LEU A 177 4.81 -4.68 -0.65
N GLY A 178 5.93 -4.93 -1.34
CA GLY A 178 7.26 -5.13 -0.78
C GLY A 178 7.56 -4.29 0.47
N LEU A 179 7.68 -5.02 1.59
CA LEU A 179 8.26 -4.63 2.89
C LEU A 179 7.53 -3.59 3.75
N GLU A 180 6.43 -3.00 3.29
CA GLU A 180 5.58 -2.12 4.09
C GLU A 180 4.10 -2.55 3.94
N GLN A 181 3.62 -3.16 5.03
CA GLN A 181 2.24 -3.08 5.54
C GLN A 181 1.17 -4.06 5.00
N GLY A 182 0.90 -5.09 5.81
CA GLY A 182 -0.30 -5.93 5.74
C GLY A 182 -0.25 -7.11 4.79
N ILE A 183 -1.39 -7.81 4.69
CA ILE A 183 -1.61 -9.00 3.87
C ILE A 183 -2.83 -8.73 2.99
N LEU A 184 -2.65 -8.82 1.66
CA LEU A 184 -3.80 -8.83 0.74
C LEU A 184 -4.60 -10.11 0.95
N ALA A 185 -5.88 -9.95 1.28
CA ALA A 185 -6.78 -11.08 1.47
C ALA A 185 -7.74 -11.25 0.29
N ARG A 186 -8.20 -12.49 0.11
CA ARG A 186 -9.17 -12.87 -0.91
C ARG A 186 -10.48 -12.13 -0.70
N ASN A 187 -10.89 -11.36 -1.70
CA ASN A 187 -12.15 -10.63 -1.72
C ASN A 187 -13.31 -11.52 -2.23
N ALA A 188 -14.52 -10.95 -2.33
CA ALA A 188 -15.72 -11.66 -2.79
C ALA A 188 -15.65 -12.18 -4.24
N PHE A 189 -14.64 -11.78 -5.01
CA PHE A 189 -14.38 -12.22 -6.38
C PHE A 189 -13.25 -13.26 -6.47
N ASP A 190 -12.96 -13.92 -5.35
CA ASP A 190 -11.96 -14.99 -5.24
C ASP A 190 -10.51 -14.53 -5.55
N ASN A 191 -10.24 -13.21 -5.55
CA ASN A 191 -8.91 -12.67 -5.84
C ASN A 191 -8.37 -11.79 -4.70
N ALA A 192 -7.04 -11.70 -4.58
CA ALA A 192 -6.35 -10.90 -3.56
C ALA A 192 -5.87 -9.57 -4.16
N ALA A 193 -6.81 -8.76 -4.64
CA ALA A 193 -6.54 -7.48 -5.27
C ALA A 193 -7.67 -6.47 -5.03
N TYR A 194 -7.40 -5.20 -5.36
CA TYR A 194 -8.44 -4.18 -5.42
C TYR A 194 -9.38 -4.45 -6.61
N ALA A 195 -10.67 -4.59 -6.32
CA ALA A 195 -11.73 -4.58 -7.31
C ALA A 195 -12.60 -3.33 -7.11
N GLY A 196 -12.36 -2.31 -7.95
CA GLY A 196 -13.12 -1.07 -7.95
C GLY A 196 -14.50 -1.23 -8.59
N PRO A 197 -15.33 -0.17 -8.54
CA PRO A 197 -16.67 -0.22 -9.09
C PRO A 197 -16.72 -0.64 -10.56
N CYS A 198 -17.68 -1.50 -10.90
CA CYS A 198 -17.77 -2.08 -12.24
C CYS A 198 -19.20 -2.37 -12.73
N GLU A 199 -20.21 -1.92 -11.99
CA GLU A 199 -21.59 -2.20 -12.35
C GLU A 199 -22.05 -1.31 -13.52
N PRO A 200 -22.65 -1.89 -14.58
CA PRO A 200 -23.03 -1.13 -15.77
C PRO A 200 -24.30 -0.28 -15.56
N LYS A 201 -25.12 -0.61 -14.56
CA LYS A 201 -26.39 0.04 -14.23
C LYS A 201 -26.66 -0.12 -12.75
N GLY A 202 -27.41 0.81 -12.18
CA GLY A 202 -27.81 0.78 -10.77
C GLY A 202 -27.13 1.88 -9.97
N SER A 203 -27.47 1.93 -8.68
CA SER A 203 -26.86 2.83 -7.71
C SER A 203 -26.25 1.98 -6.59
N TYR A 204 -24.95 2.12 -6.42
CA TYR A 204 -24.17 1.37 -5.45
C TYR A 204 -23.44 2.34 -4.52
N LEU A 205 -23.49 2.03 -3.23
CA LEU A 205 -22.70 2.72 -2.22
C LEU A 205 -21.42 1.94 -1.97
N TYR A 206 -20.29 2.61 -2.13
CA TYR A 206 -18.98 2.09 -1.77
C TYR A 206 -18.54 2.71 -0.45
N VAL A 207 -18.25 1.86 0.53
CA VAL A 207 -17.77 2.24 1.85
C VAL A 207 -16.39 1.66 2.05
N LEU A 208 -15.38 2.53 2.06
CA LEU A 208 -14.03 2.16 2.46
C LEU A 208 -13.94 2.28 3.98
N ARG A 209 -13.66 1.18 4.68
CA ARG A 209 -13.55 1.14 6.15
C ARG A 209 -12.15 0.78 6.58
N LEU A 210 -11.67 1.47 7.60
CA LEU A 210 -10.45 1.15 8.32
C LEU A 210 -10.83 0.83 9.76
N PHE A 211 -10.51 -0.38 10.22
CA PHE A 211 -10.70 -0.82 11.60
C PHE A 211 -9.35 -0.83 12.30
N ALA A 212 -9.27 -0.22 13.48
CA ALA A 212 -8.13 -0.33 14.39
C ALA A 212 -8.39 -1.46 15.38
N LEU A 213 -7.42 -2.37 15.52
CA LEU A 213 -7.53 -3.55 16.37
C LEU A 213 -6.48 -3.51 17.50
N ASP A 214 -6.83 -4.05 18.66
CA ASP A 214 -5.90 -4.22 19.79
C ASP A 214 -4.92 -5.39 19.61
N GLN A 215 -5.13 -6.22 18.59
CA GLN A 215 -4.20 -7.29 18.17
C GLN A 215 -4.19 -7.49 16.65
N ALA A 216 -3.14 -8.13 16.14
CA ALA A 216 -3.12 -8.67 14.78
C ALA A 216 -4.00 -9.93 14.71
N LEU A 217 -4.63 -10.15 13.56
CA LEU A 217 -5.48 -11.32 13.32
C LEU A 217 -4.66 -12.60 13.10
N GLY A 218 -3.46 -12.48 12.52
CA GLY A 218 -2.60 -13.64 12.22
C GLY A 218 -3.21 -14.56 11.16
N LEU A 219 -4.13 -14.04 10.35
CA LEU A 219 -4.82 -14.78 9.31
C LEU A 219 -4.02 -14.75 8.00
N PRO A 220 -4.00 -15.86 7.23
CA PRO A 220 -3.42 -15.85 5.90
C PRO A 220 -4.31 -15.05 4.94
N GLY A 221 -3.73 -14.58 3.83
CA GLY A 221 -4.49 -13.91 2.76
C GLY A 221 -5.55 -14.80 2.09
N THR A 222 -5.56 -16.11 2.37
CA THR A 222 -6.59 -17.05 1.91
C THR A 222 -7.81 -17.11 2.83
N ALA A 223 -7.78 -16.44 3.99
CA ALA A 223 -8.90 -16.43 4.92
C ALA A 223 -10.17 -15.87 4.26
N THR A 224 -11.30 -16.47 4.60
CA THR A 224 -12.62 -16.06 4.14
C THR A 224 -13.09 -14.81 4.87
N THR A 225 -13.99 -14.04 4.26
CA THR A 225 -14.64 -12.88 4.91
C THR A 225 -15.25 -13.25 6.27
N THR A 226 -15.83 -14.44 6.39
CA THR A 226 -16.41 -14.92 7.66
C THR A 226 -15.37 -15.14 8.75
N GLU A 227 -14.23 -15.76 8.41
CA GLU A 227 -13.13 -15.96 9.36
C GLU A 227 -12.53 -14.62 9.79
N ILE A 228 -12.39 -13.67 8.86
CA ILE A 228 -11.90 -12.32 9.16
C ILE A 228 -12.85 -11.61 10.13
N VAL A 229 -14.15 -11.60 9.83
CA VAL A 229 -15.16 -10.95 10.69
C VAL A 229 -15.17 -11.58 12.09
N ALA A 230 -15.11 -12.91 12.19
CA ALA A 230 -15.07 -13.60 13.47
C ALA A 230 -13.79 -13.27 14.26
N ALA A 231 -12.64 -13.19 13.59
CA ALA A 231 -11.37 -12.85 14.24
C ALA A 231 -11.31 -11.39 14.71
N MET A 232 -12.06 -10.49 14.07
CA MET A 232 -12.18 -9.09 14.49
C MET A 232 -13.12 -8.88 15.69
N GLU A 233 -14.00 -9.84 15.98
CA GLU A 233 -15.03 -9.68 17.01
C GLU A 233 -14.40 -9.43 18.40
N GLY A 234 -14.84 -8.37 19.07
CA GLY A 234 -14.31 -7.98 20.39
C GLY A 234 -12.96 -7.27 20.38
N HIS A 235 -12.27 -7.18 19.24
CA HIS A 235 -10.91 -6.63 19.11
C HIS A 235 -10.85 -5.24 18.49
N ILE A 236 -11.98 -4.71 18.02
CA ILE A 236 -12.03 -3.40 17.36
C ILE A 236 -12.08 -2.30 18.42
N VAL A 237 -11.08 -1.43 18.38
CA VAL A 237 -10.93 -0.29 19.30
C VAL A 237 -11.26 1.05 18.68
N ASP A 238 -11.25 1.15 17.35
CA ASP A 238 -11.73 2.32 16.61
C ASP A 238 -12.06 1.97 15.15
N ALA A 239 -12.80 2.84 14.48
CA ALA A 239 -13.09 2.70 13.07
C ALA A 239 -13.25 4.05 12.36
N ALA A 240 -12.85 4.10 11.10
CA ALA A 240 -13.09 5.25 10.22
C ALA A 240 -13.61 4.78 8.86
N GLU A 241 -14.34 5.64 8.17
CA GLU A 241 -14.88 5.33 6.85
C GLU A 241 -14.87 6.51 5.89
N ILE A 242 -14.77 6.19 4.59
CA ILE A 242 -15.01 7.09 3.47
C ILE A 242 -16.14 6.47 2.64
N ARG A 243 -17.13 7.27 2.26
CA ARG A 243 -18.29 6.84 1.49
C ARG A 243 -18.36 7.58 0.16
N ALA A 244 -18.65 6.85 -0.92
CA ALA A 244 -18.88 7.42 -2.24
C ALA A 244 -19.89 6.57 -3.04
N GLN A 245 -20.66 7.22 -3.91
CA GLN A 245 -21.67 6.56 -4.74
C GLN A 245 -21.13 6.28 -6.14
N HIS A 246 -21.38 5.08 -6.64
CA HIS A 246 -21.18 4.75 -8.04
C HIS A 246 -22.52 4.53 -8.73
N TYR A 247 -22.77 5.30 -9.77
CA TYR A 247 -23.84 5.07 -10.73
C TYR A 247 -23.36 5.48 -12.12
N LEU A 248 -23.78 4.72 -13.11
CA LEU A 248 -23.71 5.10 -14.53
C LEU A 248 -25.13 5.42 -14.98
N GLN A 249 -25.33 6.65 -15.45
CA GLN A 249 -26.54 7.02 -16.17
C GLN A 249 -26.43 6.46 -17.59
N LYS A 250 -27.54 5.93 -18.11
CA LYS A 250 -27.64 5.48 -19.51
C LYS A 250 -27.46 6.65 -20.47
#